data_AF-A0A258W6B5-F1
#
_entry.id   AF-A0A258W6B5-F1
#
_cell.length_a   1.000
_cell.length_b   1.000
_cell.length_c   1.000
_cell.angle_alpha   90.00
_cell.angle_beta   90.00
_cell.angle_gamma   90.00
#
_symmetry.space_group_name_H-M   'P 1'
#
loop_
_entity.id
_entity.type
_entity.pdbx_description
1 polymer ?
#
loop_
_entity_poly.entity_id
_entity_poly.type
_entity_poly.pdbx_seq_one_letter_code
_entity_poly.pdbx_strand_id
1 'polypeptide(L)'
;MKNGFLLFLLALGFSVSSMAADASLLMANVSQMQAGSVPAQNWNKLLDIVQKKGQTLETEYGDYVYVEHIEPMDKTLPHVANYFSLVGGRDATGQFNFGRIEVVSESWQQDQDGNWVIDQYLYRISPEGEIISTSHVNMVQTKDRQILKYDSAGLDEAASKSNWQRILNNWYVQIGLD
;
A
#
# COMPACT_ATOMS: atom_id res chain seq x y z
N MET A 1 -14.99 -2.80 19.34
CA MET A 1 -14.04 -3.41 18.38
C MET A 1 -13.10 -2.31 17.93
N LYS A 2 -11.87 -2.27 18.47
CA LYS A 2 -10.88 -1.23 18.13
C LYS A 2 -9.97 -1.82 17.04
N ASN A 3 -9.97 -1.17 15.88
CA ASN A 3 -9.24 -1.57 14.69
C ASN A 3 -7.74 -1.63 14.99
N GLY A 4 -7.13 -2.78 14.70
CA GLY A 4 -5.67 -2.94 14.72
C GLY A 4 -5.11 -2.28 13.48
N PHE A 5 -4.77 -1.01 13.58
CA PHE A 5 -3.92 -0.31 12.63
C PHE A 5 -2.76 0.25 13.45
N LEU A 6 -1.69 -0.54 13.57
CA LEU A 6 -0.42 -0.05 14.08
C LEU A 6 0.54 0.00 12.90
N LEU A 7 0.65 1.19 12.32
CA LEU A 7 1.83 1.59 11.55
C LEU A 7 3.03 1.55 12.51
N PHE A 8 3.97 0.63 12.29
CA PHE A 8 5.31 0.71 12.85
C PHE A 8 6.29 1.02 11.71
N LEU A 9 6.76 2.26 11.67
CA LEU A 9 7.91 2.68 10.86
C LEU A 9 9.14 2.74 11.80
N LEU A 10 10.00 1.73 11.74
CA LEU A 10 11.33 1.76 12.33
C LEU A 10 12.36 1.68 11.20
N ALA A 11 12.96 2.82 10.88
CA ALA A 11 14.10 2.91 9.97
C ALA A 11 15.37 2.55 10.75
N LEU A 12 15.98 1.40 10.45
CA LEU A 12 17.36 1.10 10.84
C LEU A 12 18.13 0.59 9.61
N GLY A 13 19.16 1.33 9.23
CA GLY A 13 20.04 1.01 8.12
C GLY A 13 21.13 0.03 8.52
N PHE A 14 21.32 -1.03 7.73
CA PHE A 14 22.55 -1.80 7.64
C PHE A 14 22.70 -2.41 6.22
N SER A 15 23.91 -2.32 5.67
CA SER A 15 24.46 -3.08 4.52
C SER A 15 24.75 -4.55 4.92
N VAL A 16 24.85 -5.59 4.08
CA VAL A 16 25.55 -5.77 2.78
C VAL A 16 25.14 -7.11 2.08
N SER A 17 25.40 -7.17 0.77
CA SER A 17 25.89 -8.29 -0.09
C SER A 17 25.06 -9.54 -0.48
N SER A 18 24.71 -9.55 -1.77
CA SER A 18 24.63 -10.61 -2.82
C SER A 18 24.71 -12.10 -2.45
N MET A 19 23.91 -12.94 -3.13
CA MET A 19 24.33 -13.91 -4.18
C MET A 19 23.10 -14.47 -4.94
N ALA A 20 23.32 -14.83 -6.20
CA ALA A 20 22.34 -15.17 -7.24
C ALA A 20 21.74 -16.59 -7.16
N ALA A 21 20.57 -16.81 -7.77
CA ALA A 21 20.41 -17.63 -9.00
C ALA A 21 18.93 -18.02 -9.26
N ASP A 22 18.62 -18.05 -10.55
CA ASP A 22 17.56 -18.80 -11.24
C ASP A 22 16.07 -18.57 -10.89
N ALA A 23 15.41 -17.81 -11.76
CA ALA A 23 13.99 -18.02 -12.09
C ALA A 23 13.70 -17.56 -13.54
N SER A 24 14.49 -18.03 -14.50
CA SER A 24 14.06 -18.01 -15.91
C SER A 24 13.03 -19.13 -16.09
N LEU A 25 11.72 -18.83 -16.08
CA LEU A 25 10.65 -19.58 -16.81
C LEU A 25 9.19 -19.21 -16.50
N LEU A 26 8.88 -18.14 -15.76
CA LEU A 26 7.48 -17.68 -15.57
C LEU A 26 7.18 -16.27 -16.10
N MET A 27 8.15 -15.59 -16.73
CA MET A 27 8.05 -14.20 -17.18
C MET A 27 7.39 -14.01 -18.58
N ALA A 28 6.79 -15.04 -19.16
CA ALA A 28 6.40 -15.01 -20.57
C ALA A 28 5.00 -14.42 -20.89
N ASN A 29 4.24 -13.90 -19.92
CA ASN A 29 2.88 -13.39 -20.22
C ASN A 29 2.48 -12.06 -19.55
N VAL A 30 3.43 -11.29 -19.02
CA VAL A 30 3.16 -9.92 -18.49
C VAL A 30 3.77 -8.84 -19.40
N SER A 31 3.94 -9.15 -20.69
CA SER A 31 4.33 -8.14 -21.67
C SER A 31 3.09 -7.40 -22.16
N GLN A 32 3.11 -6.07 -22.01
CA GLN A 32 2.18 -5.06 -22.59
C GLN A 32 1.09 -4.47 -21.68
N MET A 33 1.38 -4.17 -20.41
CA MET A 33 0.87 -2.92 -19.85
C MET A 33 1.92 -1.85 -20.08
N GLN A 34 1.72 -1.02 -21.11
CA GLN A 34 2.48 0.22 -21.28
C GLN A 34 2.44 0.99 -19.96
N ALA A 35 3.59 1.43 -19.49
CA ALA A 35 3.73 2.42 -18.43
C ALA A 35 3.13 3.75 -18.92
N GLY A 36 1.79 3.82 -18.95
CA GLY A 36 1.06 5.01 -19.32
C GLY A 36 1.09 5.97 -18.15
N SER A 37 1.58 7.18 -18.39
CA SER A 37 1.35 8.31 -17.49
C SER A 37 -0.15 8.39 -17.18
N VAL A 38 -0.47 8.45 -15.89
CA VAL A 38 -1.85 8.57 -15.42
C VAL A 38 -2.51 9.81 -16.03
N PRO A 39 -3.67 9.70 -16.68
CA PRO A 39 -4.41 10.88 -17.10
C PRO A 39 -4.76 11.72 -15.86
N ALA A 40 -4.28 12.96 -15.80
CA ALA A 40 -4.48 13.86 -14.66
C ALA A 40 -5.96 13.98 -14.22
N GLN A 41 -6.89 13.79 -15.16
CA GLN A 41 -8.33 13.76 -14.89
C GLN A 41 -8.77 12.59 -13.99
N ASN A 42 -8.24 11.38 -14.20
CA ASN A 42 -8.61 10.21 -13.40
C ASN A 42 -7.98 10.26 -12.00
N TRP A 43 -6.76 10.80 -11.91
CA TRP A 43 -6.10 11.05 -10.64
C TRP A 43 -6.89 12.02 -9.75
N ASN A 44 -7.25 13.20 -10.26
CA ASN A 44 -8.02 14.18 -9.49
C ASN A 44 -9.40 13.64 -9.06
N LYS A 45 -10.06 12.84 -9.91
CA LYS A 45 -11.33 12.18 -9.55
C LYS A 45 -11.15 11.16 -8.43
N LEU A 46 -10.08 10.35 -8.47
CA LEU A 46 -9.74 9.41 -7.39
C LEU A 46 -9.56 10.16 -6.06
N LEU A 47 -8.77 11.24 -6.05
CA LEU A 47 -8.56 12.03 -4.84
C LEU A 47 -9.87 12.63 -4.29
N ASP A 48 -10.73 13.18 -5.16
CA ASP A 48 -12.05 13.71 -4.78
C ASP A 48 -12.97 12.63 -4.19
N ILE A 49 -12.99 11.44 -4.80
CA ILE A 49 -13.77 10.30 -4.30
C ILE A 49 -13.29 9.89 -2.91
N VAL A 50 -11.98 9.76 -2.71
CA VAL A 50 -11.41 9.39 -1.40
C VAL A 50 -11.72 10.48 -0.37
N GLN A 51 -11.57 11.75 -0.71
CA GLN A 51 -11.87 12.84 0.22
C GLN A 51 -13.35 12.90 0.63
N LYS A 52 -14.28 12.54 -0.27
CA LYS A 52 -15.73 12.56 0.00
C LYS A 52 -16.28 11.30 0.65
N LYS A 53 -15.72 10.13 0.33
CA LYS A 53 -16.26 8.82 0.75
C LYS A 53 -15.36 8.06 1.72
N GLY A 54 -14.14 8.54 1.92
CA GLY A 54 -13.16 7.90 2.78
C GLY A 54 -13.57 7.93 4.26
N GLN A 55 -13.07 6.95 5.00
CA GLN A 55 -13.15 6.90 6.44
C GLN A 55 -12.05 7.80 7.03
N THR A 56 -12.33 8.42 8.18
CA THR A 56 -11.33 9.23 8.89
C THR A 56 -10.65 8.40 9.98
N LEU A 57 -9.33 8.50 10.08
CA LEU A 57 -8.54 7.96 11.18
C LEU A 57 -7.56 9.03 11.66
N GLU A 58 -7.70 9.43 12.91
CA GLU A 58 -6.78 10.37 13.57
C GLU A 58 -5.66 9.58 14.25
N THR A 59 -4.41 9.99 14.00
CA THR A 59 -3.22 9.34 14.59
C THR A 59 -2.22 10.38 15.05
N GLU A 60 -1.24 9.97 15.85
CA GLU A 60 -0.11 10.83 16.23
C GLU A 60 0.78 11.25 15.03
N TYR A 61 0.66 10.56 13.88
CA TYR A 61 1.44 10.81 12.66
C TYR A 61 0.69 11.63 11.59
N GLY A 62 -0.52 12.07 11.91
CA GLY A 62 -1.40 12.83 11.03
C GLY A 62 -2.81 12.26 10.94
N ASP A 63 -3.69 13.03 10.32
CA ASP A 63 -5.06 12.62 10.01
C ASP A 63 -5.09 11.92 8.65
N TYR A 64 -5.79 10.80 8.60
CA TYR A 64 -5.97 9.99 7.41
C TYR A 64 -7.42 10.09 6.95
N VAL A 65 -7.62 10.31 5.65
CA VAL A 65 -8.88 10.04 4.97
C VAL A 65 -8.61 8.94 3.96
N TYR A 66 -9.18 7.75 4.18
CA TYR A 66 -8.79 6.56 3.45
C TYR A 66 -9.95 5.72 2.96
N VAL A 67 -9.72 4.96 1.89
CA VAL A 67 -10.59 3.88 1.43
C VAL A 67 -9.82 2.56 1.53
N GLU A 68 -10.54 1.47 1.80
CA GLU A 68 -9.97 0.12 1.87
C GLU A 68 -10.71 -0.84 0.94
N HIS A 69 -9.97 -1.81 0.41
CA HIS A 69 -10.51 -2.95 -0.32
C HIS A 69 -9.86 -4.23 0.19
N ILE A 70 -10.66 -5.17 0.68
CA ILE A 70 -10.18 -6.41 1.29
C ILE A 70 -10.90 -7.61 0.68
N GLU A 71 -10.14 -8.59 0.19
CA GLU A 71 -10.65 -9.78 -0.49
C GLU A 71 -9.95 -11.07 -0.01
N PRO A 72 -10.69 -12.07 0.49
CA PRO A 72 -12.11 -12.00 0.83
C PRO A 72 -12.35 -11.02 1.98
N MET A 73 -13.57 -10.48 2.09
CA MET A 73 -13.93 -9.51 3.14
C MET A 73 -13.76 -10.08 4.56
N ASP A 74 -13.77 -11.41 4.70
CA ASP A 74 -13.46 -12.11 5.93
C ASP A 74 -11.94 -12.10 6.19
N LYS A 75 -11.52 -11.19 7.07
CA LYS A 75 -10.11 -10.97 7.49
C LYS A 75 -9.49 -12.17 8.24
N THR A 76 -10.20 -13.29 8.38
CA THR A 76 -9.71 -14.51 9.05
C THR A 76 -9.11 -15.54 8.12
N LEU A 77 -9.32 -15.40 6.80
CA LEU A 77 -8.72 -16.23 5.76
C LEU A 77 -7.52 -15.51 5.14
N PRO A 78 -6.63 -16.24 4.44
CA PRO A 78 -5.68 -15.60 3.53
C PRO A 78 -6.40 -14.58 2.64
N HIS A 79 -5.87 -13.37 2.58
CA HIS A 79 -6.55 -12.24 1.96
C HIS A 79 -5.58 -11.25 1.35
N VAL A 80 -6.11 -10.40 0.49
CA VAL A 80 -5.45 -9.19 0.00
C VAL A 80 -6.13 -8.00 0.66
N ALA A 81 -5.33 -7.06 1.16
CA ALA A 81 -5.82 -5.80 1.71
C ALA A 81 -5.11 -4.63 1.04
N ASN A 82 -5.89 -3.72 0.46
CA ASN A 82 -5.37 -2.51 -0.17
C ASN A 82 -5.97 -1.29 0.49
N TYR A 83 -5.13 -0.29 0.72
CA TYR A 83 -5.51 0.97 1.33
C TYR A 83 -5.02 2.12 0.48
N PHE A 84 -5.89 3.11 0.24
CA PHE A 84 -5.53 4.37 -0.39
C PHE A 84 -5.88 5.50 0.57
N SER A 85 -4.87 6.21 1.05
CA SER A 85 -5.00 7.19 2.12
C SER A 85 -4.50 8.57 1.69
N LEU A 86 -5.31 9.58 1.92
CA LEU A 86 -4.89 10.98 1.93
C LEU A 86 -4.38 11.29 3.33
N VAL A 87 -3.15 11.79 3.45
CA VAL A 87 -2.54 12.07 4.76
C VAL A 87 -2.30 13.56 4.92
N GLY A 88 -2.80 14.11 6.02
CA GLY A 88 -2.89 15.55 6.20
C GLY A 88 -3.36 16.00 7.57
N GLY A 89 -4.07 17.11 7.59
CA GLY A 89 -4.66 17.69 8.79
C GLY A 89 -5.82 18.61 8.45
N ARG A 90 -6.59 18.96 9.47
CA ARG A 90 -7.70 19.91 9.35
C ARG A 90 -7.25 21.32 9.68
N ASP A 91 -7.69 22.29 8.89
CA ASP A 91 -7.48 23.70 9.20
C ASP A 91 -8.46 24.21 10.28
N ALA A 92 -8.37 25.50 10.62
CA ALA A 92 -9.23 26.12 11.62
C ALA A 92 -10.74 26.08 11.29
N THR A 93 -11.11 25.83 10.04
CA THR A 93 -12.51 25.68 9.60
C THR A 93 -12.99 24.22 9.65
N GLY A 94 -12.10 23.28 9.97
CA GLY A 94 -12.36 21.84 9.94
C GLY A 94 -12.20 21.20 8.56
N GLN A 95 -11.80 21.99 7.54
CA GLN A 95 -11.53 21.47 6.20
C GLN A 95 -10.26 20.62 6.21
N PHE A 96 -10.38 19.39 5.72
CA PHE A 96 -9.25 18.47 5.60
C PHE A 96 -8.40 18.84 4.37
N ASN A 97 -7.10 19.02 4.59
CA ASN A 97 -6.09 19.29 3.57
C ASN A 97 -5.01 18.21 3.67
N PHE A 98 -4.66 17.57 2.56
CA PHE A 98 -3.62 16.54 2.51
C PHE A 98 -2.36 17.07 1.82
N GLY A 99 -1.20 16.63 2.32
CA GLY A 99 0.11 16.97 1.75
C GLY A 99 0.78 15.79 1.05
N ARG A 100 0.28 14.57 1.27
CA ARG A 100 0.76 13.36 0.61
C ARG A 100 -0.33 12.30 0.54
N ILE A 101 -0.09 11.31 -0.30
CA ILE A 101 -0.89 10.10 -0.41
C ILE A 101 -0.03 8.92 0.05
N GLU A 102 -0.64 8.02 0.80
CA GLU A 102 -0.05 6.73 1.17
C GLU A 102 -0.91 5.60 0.62
N VAL A 103 -0.30 4.74 -0.19
CA VAL A 103 -0.95 3.55 -0.74
C VAL A 103 -0.26 2.32 -0.20
N VAL A 104 -1.06 1.40 0.31
CA VAL A 104 -0.60 0.13 0.86
C VAL A 104 -1.28 -1.00 0.10
N SER A 105 -0.50 -2.00 -0.29
CA SER A 105 -1.00 -3.24 -0.88
C SER A 105 -0.38 -4.42 -0.15
N GLU A 106 -1.21 -5.25 0.46
CA GLU A 106 -0.79 -6.35 1.31
C GLU A 106 -1.39 -7.66 0.83
N SER A 107 -0.60 -8.72 0.93
CA SER A 107 -1.10 -10.09 0.88
C SER A 107 -0.79 -10.80 2.19
N TRP A 108 -1.80 -11.50 2.70
CA TRP A 108 -1.78 -12.20 3.97
C TRP A 108 -1.96 -13.68 3.72
N GLN A 109 -1.06 -14.49 4.25
CA GLN A 109 -1.08 -15.96 4.18
C GLN A 109 -0.82 -16.55 5.56
N GLN A 110 -1.27 -17.78 5.82
CA GLN A 110 -0.92 -18.48 7.05
C GLN A 110 0.26 -19.43 6.80
N ASP A 111 1.25 -19.41 7.70
CA ASP A 111 2.30 -20.42 7.74
C ASP A 111 1.81 -21.73 8.41
N GLN A 112 2.70 -22.70 8.54
CA GLN A 112 2.38 -24.02 9.13
C GLN A 112 2.03 -23.94 10.63
N ASP A 113 2.49 -22.90 11.32
CA ASP A 113 2.21 -22.65 12.73
C ASP A 113 0.92 -21.82 12.92
N GLY A 114 0.31 -21.39 11.81
CA GLY A 114 -0.88 -20.55 11.75
C GLY A 114 -0.60 -19.08 12.04
N ASN A 115 0.66 -18.63 11.96
CA ASN A 115 0.98 -17.21 11.98
C ASN A 115 0.67 -16.58 10.63
N TRP A 116 0.39 -15.28 10.63
CA TRP A 116 0.23 -14.49 9.43
C TRP A 116 1.58 -14.11 8.86
N VAL A 117 1.84 -14.52 7.62
CA VAL A 117 2.91 -14.01 6.77
C VAL A 117 2.31 -12.90 5.91
N ILE A 118 2.86 -11.71 6.02
CA ILE A 118 2.36 -10.49 5.39
C ILE A 118 3.43 -9.98 4.44
N ASP A 119 3.09 -9.90 3.16
CA ASP A 119 3.88 -9.26 2.12
C ASP A 119 3.23 -7.92 1.77
N GLN A 120 3.89 -6.82 2.11
CA GLN A 120 3.36 -5.46 2.05
C GLN A 120 4.21 -4.57 1.14
N TYR A 121 3.54 -3.88 0.22
CA TYR A 121 4.11 -2.78 -0.56
C TYR A 121 3.53 -1.46 -0.08
N LEU A 122 4.41 -0.49 0.21
CA LEU A 122 4.03 0.85 0.64
C LEU A 122 4.58 1.88 -0.34
N TYR A 123 3.70 2.77 -0.77
CA TYR A 123 4.01 3.88 -1.68
C TYR A 123 3.65 5.19 -1.02
N ARG A 124 4.58 6.14 -1.00
CA ARG A 124 4.30 7.54 -0.72
C ARG A 124 4.26 8.30 -2.03
N ILE A 125 3.16 8.97 -2.29
CA ILE A 125 2.87 9.64 -3.55
C ILE A 125 2.60 11.12 -3.27
N SER A 126 3.08 12.00 -4.15
CA SER A 126 2.76 13.43 -4.08
C SER A 126 1.30 13.68 -4.49
N PRO A 127 0.70 14.84 -4.13
CA PRO A 127 -0.63 15.21 -4.62
C PRO A 127 -0.77 15.21 -6.14
N GLU A 128 0.32 15.34 -6.89
CA GLU A 128 0.37 15.32 -8.35
C GLU A 128 0.46 13.91 -8.95
N GLY A 129 0.61 12.87 -8.12
CA GLY A 129 0.68 11.47 -8.55
C GLY A 129 2.10 10.93 -8.74
N GLU A 130 3.12 11.65 -8.28
CA GLU A 130 4.52 11.23 -8.40
C GLU A 130 4.95 10.34 -7.21
N ILE A 131 5.65 9.25 -7.49
CA ILE A 131 6.21 8.37 -6.44
C ILE A 131 7.35 9.12 -5.73
N ILE A 132 7.18 9.38 -4.43
CA ILE A 132 8.19 9.99 -3.55
C ILE A 132 9.10 8.91 -2.96
N SER A 133 8.51 7.82 -2.46
CA SER A 133 9.26 6.70 -1.88
C SER A 133 8.47 5.41 -1.95
N THR A 134 9.19 4.29 -2.01
CA THR A 134 8.63 2.96 -1.96
C THR A 134 9.35 2.08 -0.95
N SER A 135 8.58 1.22 -0.30
CA SER A 135 9.10 0.21 0.61
C SER A 135 8.39 -1.12 0.36
N HIS A 136 9.14 -2.19 0.49
CA HIS A 136 8.64 -3.55 0.57
C HIS A 136 8.91 -4.10 1.97
N VAL A 137 7.89 -4.63 2.61
CA VAL A 137 7.93 -5.13 3.97
C VAL A 137 7.46 -6.58 3.97
N ASN A 138 8.28 -7.47 4.52
CA ASN A 138 7.90 -8.83 4.84
C ASN A 138 7.78 -8.97 6.36
N MET A 139 6.62 -9.35 6.84
CA MET A 139 6.32 -9.46 8.26
C MET A 139 5.75 -10.83 8.58
N VAL A 140 6.11 -11.37 9.75
CA VAL A 140 5.43 -12.53 10.33
C VAL A 140 4.82 -12.10 11.65
N GLN A 141 3.52 -12.34 11.80
CA GLN A 141 2.73 -11.90 12.95
C GLN A 141 1.92 -13.08 13.50
N THR A 142 1.93 -13.27 14.81
CA THR A 142 1.09 -14.28 15.47
C THR A 142 -0.40 -13.94 15.35
N LYS A 143 -1.27 -14.92 15.67
CA LYS A 143 -2.74 -14.73 15.69
C LYS A 143 -3.21 -13.67 16.69
N ASP A 144 -2.45 -13.47 17.78
CA ASP A 144 -2.67 -12.44 18.80
C ASP A 144 -1.96 -11.11 18.48
N ARG A 145 -1.41 -10.97 17.27
CA ARG A 145 -0.82 -9.74 16.71
C ARG A 145 0.56 -9.36 17.23
N GLN A 146 1.31 -10.31 17.76
CA GLN A 146 2.72 -10.12 18.07
C GLN A 146 3.57 -10.28 16.80
N ILE A 147 4.44 -9.31 16.52
CA ILE A 147 5.38 -9.40 15.41
C ILE A 147 6.52 -10.34 15.79
N LEU A 148 6.70 -11.41 15.01
CA LEU A 148 7.81 -12.36 15.12
C LEU A 148 8.99 -12.00 14.22
N LYS A 149 8.70 -11.41 13.05
CA LYS A 149 9.70 -11.03 12.06
C LYS A 149 9.27 -9.77 11.33
N TYR A 150 10.23 -8.89 11.04
CA TYR A 150 10.05 -7.67 10.24
C TYR A 150 11.30 -7.41 9.41
N ASP A 151 11.17 -7.53 8.09
CA ASP A 151 12.21 -7.14 7.13
C ASP A 151 11.64 -6.03 6.23
N SER A 152 12.37 -4.94 6.06
CA SER A 152 11.99 -3.86 5.14
C SER A 152 13.13 -3.54 4.18
N ALA A 153 12.81 -3.38 2.90
CA ALA A 153 13.75 -2.99 1.86
C ALA A 153 13.14 -1.87 1.00
N GLY A 154 14.01 -0.97 0.51
CA GLY A 154 13.63 -0.12 -0.61
C GLY A 154 13.45 -0.98 -1.86
N LEU A 155 12.47 -0.66 -2.69
CA LEU A 155 12.30 -1.31 -3.99
C LEU A 155 13.17 -0.63 -5.03
N ASP A 156 13.66 -1.39 -6.01
CA ASP A 156 14.23 -0.77 -7.20
C ASP A 156 13.15 0.05 -7.94
N GLU A 157 13.59 1.08 -8.65
CA GLU A 157 12.70 2.05 -9.29
C GLU A 157 11.80 1.43 -10.37
N ALA A 158 12.31 0.44 -11.11
CA ALA A 158 11.58 -0.20 -12.19
C ALA A 158 10.48 -1.12 -11.66
N ALA A 159 10.80 -1.95 -10.66
CA ALA A 159 9.85 -2.80 -9.95
C ALA A 159 8.77 -1.96 -9.25
N SER A 160 9.18 -0.85 -8.63
CA SER A 160 8.27 0.14 -8.01
C SER A 160 7.25 0.69 -9.00
N LYS A 161 7.70 1.15 -10.17
CA LYS A 161 6.82 1.73 -11.21
C LYS A 161 5.86 0.71 -11.80
N SER A 162 6.33 -0.49 -12.11
CA SER A 162 5.48 -1.55 -12.67
C SER A 162 4.40 -1.99 -11.68
N ASN A 163 4.76 -2.20 -10.42
CA ASN A 163 3.82 -2.63 -9.40
C ASN A 163 2.84 -1.50 -9.01
N TRP A 164 3.30 -0.24 -8.97
CA TRP A 164 2.44 0.92 -8.78
C TRP A 164 1.35 1.03 -9.86
N GLN A 165 1.71 0.92 -11.13
CA GLN A 165 0.73 1.03 -12.22
C GLN A 165 -0.37 -0.03 -12.09
N ARG A 166 0.00 -1.26 -11.73
CA ARG A 166 -0.95 -2.35 -11.47
C ARG A 166 -1.91 -2.00 -10.33
N ILE A 167 -1.37 -1.52 -9.20
CA ILE A 167 -2.16 -1.14 -8.02
C ILE A 167 -3.11 0.01 -8.37
N LEU A 168 -2.64 1.01 -9.11
CA LEU A 168 -3.45 2.16 -9.49
C LEU A 168 -4.61 1.78 -10.41
N ASN A 169 -4.37 0.94 -11.41
CA ASN A 169 -5.42 0.46 -12.31
C ASN A 169 -6.48 -0.35 -11.54
N ASN A 170 -6.06 -1.17 -10.58
CA ASN A 170 -6.99 -1.89 -9.71
C ASN A 170 -7.88 -0.91 -8.93
N TRP A 171 -7.30 0.19 -8.43
CA TRP A 171 -8.09 1.22 -7.75
C TRP A 171 -9.09 1.87 -8.69
N TYR A 172 -8.72 2.23 -9.91
CA TYR A 172 -9.66 2.81 -10.89
C TYR A 172 -10.85 1.92 -11.17
N VAL A 173 -10.62 0.61 -11.34
CA VAL A 173 -11.71 -0.36 -11.48
C VAL A 173 -12.58 -0.39 -10.21
N GLN A 174 -11.98 -0.46 -9.02
CA GLN A 174 -12.69 -0.55 -7.74
C GLN A 174 -13.58 0.67 -7.44
N ILE A 175 -13.18 1.86 -7.90
CA ILE A 175 -13.94 3.10 -7.68
C ILE A 175 -14.79 3.52 -8.88
N GLY A 176 -14.80 2.73 -9.96
CA GLY A 176 -15.62 2.95 -11.16
C GLY A 176 -15.14 4.12 -12.04
N LEU A 177 -13.84 4.27 -12.20
CA LEU A 177 -13.20 5.27 -13.08
C LEU A 177 -12.67 4.70 -14.41
N ASP A 178 -12.64 3.37 -14.55
CA ASP A 178 -12.31 2.62 -15.78
C ASP A 178 -13.51 1.82 -16.30
#